data_AF-A0AAN5KU72-F1
#
_entry.id   AF-A0AAN5KU72-F1
#
_cell.length_a   1.000
_cell.length_b   1.000
_cell.length_c   1.000
_cell.angle_alpha   90.00
_cell.angle_beta   90.00
_cell.angle_gamma   90.00
#
_symmetry.space_group_name_H-M   'P 1'
#
loop_
_entity.id
_entity.type
_entity.pdbx_description
1 polymer ?
#
loop_
_entity_poly.entity_id
_entity_poly.type
_entity_poly.pdbx_seq_one_letter_code
_entity_poly.pdbx_strand_id
1 'polypeptide(L)'
;MHKGSELNTFGFLALAVMLVGICPSVYAKCPTNSQTIGVTKMNEQQWEEINDQHSHPKQAVFFHDHKSGLVKFKAGYKNPPHYYENDLAGIILSGEIDFKVNGKTINLGKGDYFTIPARTCFSSFSKNGATIAMFGHKPGSYEKIKSQ
;
A
#
# COMPACT_ATOMS: atom_id res chain seq x y z
N MET A 1 15.32 -88.15 -5.25
CA MET A 1 13.86 -88.28 -4.99
C MET A 1 13.47 -87.24 -3.94
N HIS A 2 12.24 -86.71 -4.02
CA HIS A 2 11.67 -85.49 -3.37
C HIS A 2 12.08 -84.18 -4.06
N LYS A 3 11.27 -83.48 -4.89
CA LYS A 3 9.81 -83.20 -4.99
C LYS A 3 9.30 -82.18 -3.95
N GLY A 4 8.78 -81.05 -4.45
CA GLY A 4 8.00 -80.02 -3.74
C GLY A 4 8.86 -78.84 -3.26
N SER A 5 8.55 -77.57 -3.48
CA SER A 5 7.25 -76.92 -3.59
C SER A 5 7.45 -75.51 -4.20
N GLU A 6 6.82 -75.23 -5.34
CA GLU A 6 6.67 -73.86 -5.85
C GLU A 6 5.55 -73.16 -5.07
N LEU A 7 5.90 -72.12 -4.30
CA LEU A 7 4.92 -71.23 -3.70
C LEU A 7 4.66 -70.04 -4.65
N ASN A 8 3.47 -70.06 -5.25
CA ASN A 8 2.88 -68.96 -6.00
C ASN A 8 2.91 -67.66 -5.17
N THR A 9 3.74 -66.70 -5.61
CA THR A 9 3.79 -65.35 -5.03
C THR A 9 3.13 -64.35 -5.98
N PHE A 10 1.94 -64.66 -6.47
CA PHE A 10 1.08 -63.73 -7.21
C PHE A 10 -0.07 -63.33 -6.31
N GLY A 11 0.04 -62.20 -5.59
CA GLY A 11 -1.12 -61.72 -4.85
C GLY A 11 -0.94 -60.65 -3.79
N PHE A 12 0.02 -59.72 -3.84
CA PHE A 12 0.07 -58.63 -2.86
C PHE A 12 0.61 -57.29 -3.37
N LEU A 13 0.34 -56.90 -4.62
CA LEU A 13 0.73 -55.57 -5.10
C LEU A 13 -0.39 -54.81 -5.85
N ALA A 14 -1.62 -54.91 -5.38
CA ALA A 14 -2.74 -54.08 -5.84
C ALA A 14 -3.38 -53.24 -4.72
N LEU A 15 -2.67 -53.04 -3.59
CA LEU A 15 -3.20 -52.29 -2.44
C LEU A 15 -2.39 -51.04 -2.05
N ALA A 16 -1.49 -50.57 -2.93
CA ALA A 16 -0.66 -49.39 -2.66
C ALA A 16 -1.03 -48.16 -3.51
N VAL A 17 -2.16 -48.17 -4.23
CA VAL A 17 -2.58 -47.07 -5.13
C VAL A 17 -3.78 -46.26 -4.60
N MET A 18 -4.35 -46.60 -3.44
CA MET A 18 -5.54 -45.92 -2.88
C MET A 18 -5.31 -45.14 -1.58
N LEU A 19 -4.17 -44.44 -1.42
CA LEU A 19 -3.98 -43.53 -0.27
C LEU A 19 -3.47 -42.12 -0.63
N VAL A 20 -3.47 -41.75 -1.90
CA VAL A 20 -3.19 -40.36 -2.34
C VAL A 20 -4.50 -39.60 -2.69
N GLY A 21 -5.64 -40.25 -2.46
CA GLY A 21 -6.95 -39.69 -2.76
C GLY A 21 -7.48 -38.86 -1.59
N ILE A 22 -7.53 -37.54 -1.81
CA ILE A 22 -8.39 -36.59 -1.09
C ILE A 22 -7.84 -36.17 0.28
N CYS A 23 -6.80 -35.32 0.28
CA CYS A 23 -6.80 -34.22 1.24
C CYS A 23 -7.85 -33.22 0.73
N PRO A 24 -9.07 -33.15 1.28
CA PRO A 24 -9.90 -31.99 1.00
C PRO A 24 -9.12 -30.83 1.59
N SER A 25 -8.64 -29.93 0.74
CA SER A 25 -8.17 -28.63 1.18
C SER A 25 -9.35 -27.98 1.91
N VAL A 26 -9.36 -28.11 3.23
CA VAL A 26 -10.31 -27.44 4.13
C VAL A 26 -9.90 -25.99 4.11
N TYR A 27 -10.21 -25.29 3.02
CA TYR A 27 -10.14 -23.84 3.01
C TYR A 27 -11.10 -23.38 4.09
N ALA A 28 -10.56 -22.73 5.12
CA ALA A 28 -11.36 -22.07 6.12
C ALA A 28 -12.30 -21.10 5.39
N LYS A 29 -13.62 -21.26 5.60
CA LYS A 29 -14.58 -20.26 5.14
C LYS A 29 -14.30 -18.99 5.93
N CYS A 30 -13.80 -17.95 5.26
CA CYS A 30 -13.72 -16.63 5.86
C CYS A 30 -15.14 -16.23 6.30
N PRO A 31 -15.36 -15.79 7.55
CA PRO A 31 -16.65 -15.25 7.95
C PRO A 31 -16.94 -14.06 7.03
N THR A 32 -17.92 -14.22 6.14
CA THR A 32 -18.16 -13.26 5.07
C THR A 32 -18.95 -12.08 5.61
N ASN A 33 -18.42 -10.87 5.45
CA ASN A 33 -19.23 -9.66 5.44
C ASN A 33 -20.07 -9.67 4.14
N SER A 34 -21.36 -9.39 4.23
CA SER A 34 -22.28 -9.34 3.08
C SER A 34 -22.21 -8.02 2.31
N GLN A 35 -21.35 -7.08 2.72
CA GLN A 35 -21.14 -5.82 2.02
C GLN A 35 -20.51 -6.05 0.64
N THR A 36 -21.04 -5.34 -0.35
CA THR A 36 -20.50 -5.30 -1.71
C THR A 36 -19.19 -4.51 -1.74
N ILE A 37 -18.21 -4.98 -2.53
CA ILE A 37 -16.98 -4.24 -2.79
C ILE A 37 -17.29 -3.07 -3.74
N GLY A 38 -16.93 -1.85 -3.34
CA GLY A 38 -16.91 -0.70 -4.23
C GLY A 38 -15.65 -0.70 -5.09
N VAL A 39 -15.80 -0.63 -6.41
CA VAL A 39 -14.70 -0.51 -7.36
C VAL A 39 -14.96 0.71 -8.25
N THR A 40 -14.02 1.64 -8.28
CA THR A 40 -14.09 2.84 -9.12
C THR A 40 -12.75 3.06 -9.80
N LYS A 41 -12.76 3.47 -11.07
CA LYS A 41 -11.50 3.81 -11.73
C LYS A 41 -10.95 5.11 -11.16
N MET A 42 -9.62 5.20 -11.07
CA MET A 42 -8.94 6.40 -10.55
C MET A 42 -9.31 7.70 -11.28
N ASN A 43 -9.62 7.62 -12.58
CA ASN A 43 -10.06 8.75 -13.40
C ASN A 43 -11.55 9.10 -13.25
N GLU A 44 -12.34 8.23 -12.63
CA GLU A 44 -13.76 8.44 -12.31
C GLU A 44 -13.95 8.94 -10.86
N GLN A 45 -12.89 8.89 -10.05
CA GLN A 45 -12.90 9.34 -8.67
C GLN A 45 -13.00 10.86 -8.57
N GLN A 46 -13.85 11.34 -7.65
CA GLN A 46 -13.95 12.77 -7.33
C GLN A 46 -12.74 13.19 -6.49
N TRP A 47 -11.95 14.12 -7.02
CA TRP A 47 -10.82 14.73 -6.33
C TRP A 47 -11.25 16.01 -5.65
N GLU A 48 -11.02 16.12 -4.35
CA GLU A 48 -11.25 17.34 -3.60
C GLU A 48 -10.04 18.25 -3.74
N GLU A 49 -10.25 19.52 -4.12
CA GLU A 49 -9.20 20.53 -4.02
C GLU A 49 -9.01 20.91 -2.55
N ILE A 50 -7.79 20.72 -2.05
CA ILE A 50 -7.38 21.21 -0.75
C ILE A 50 -6.70 22.56 -0.97
N ASN A 51 -7.39 23.63 -0.59
CA ASN A 51 -6.85 24.98 -0.61
C ASN A 51 -6.18 25.27 0.75
N ASP A 52 -4.86 25.16 0.81
CA ASP A 52 -4.08 25.32 2.04
C ASP A 52 -3.38 26.69 2.17
N GLN A 53 -3.90 27.73 1.50
CA GLN A 53 -3.30 29.07 1.42
C GLN A 53 -1.88 29.09 0.80
N HIS A 54 -1.47 28.03 0.12
CA HIS A 54 -0.20 27.96 -0.59
C HIS A 54 -0.36 28.18 -2.10
N SER A 55 0.78 28.41 -2.78
CA SER A 55 0.83 28.97 -4.14
C SER A 55 0.09 28.14 -5.21
N HIS A 56 -0.17 26.86 -4.96
CA HIS A 56 -0.94 25.99 -5.85
C HIS A 56 -1.83 25.07 -5.02
N PRO A 57 -3.09 24.82 -5.40
CA PRO A 57 -3.92 23.84 -4.71
C PRO A 57 -3.42 22.42 -5.00
N LYS A 58 -3.46 21.54 -3.99
CA LYS A 58 -3.29 20.09 -4.14
C LYS A 58 -4.68 19.43 -4.21
N GLN A 59 -4.72 18.24 -4.78
CA GLN A 59 -5.95 17.45 -4.87
C GLN A 59 -5.84 16.21 -4.00
N ALA A 60 -6.92 15.78 -3.36
CA ALA A 60 -6.93 14.54 -2.60
C ALA A 60 -8.19 13.70 -2.79
N VAL A 61 -8.02 12.40 -2.57
CA VAL A 61 -9.10 11.42 -2.36
C VAL A 61 -8.87 10.80 -1.00
N PHE A 62 -9.91 10.74 -0.17
CA PHE A 62 -9.81 10.23 1.20
C PHE A 62 -10.45 8.85 1.35
N PHE A 63 -9.82 8.00 2.16
CA PHE A 63 -10.32 6.68 2.56
C PHE A 63 -10.23 6.54 4.08
N HIS A 64 -10.97 5.57 4.65
CA HIS A 64 -10.90 5.20 6.07
C HIS A 64 -11.05 6.39 7.03
N ASP A 65 -12.14 7.16 6.90
CA ASP A 65 -12.39 8.36 7.71
C ASP A 65 -11.23 9.37 7.69
N HIS A 66 -10.66 9.57 6.49
CA HIS A 66 -9.51 10.42 6.24
C HIS A 66 -8.21 9.92 6.88
N LYS A 67 -8.05 8.64 7.26
CA LYS A 67 -6.75 8.14 7.77
C LYS A 67 -5.79 7.68 6.67
N SER A 68 -6.25 7.65 5.43
CA SER A 68 -5.45 7.31 4.27
C SER A 68 -6.03 8.00 3.04
N GLY A 69 -5.27 8.03 1.95
CA GLY A 69 -5.79 8.54 0.71
C GLY A 69 -4.74 8.74 -0.35
N LEU A 70 -5.15 9.38 -1.43
CA LEU A 70 -4.30 9.73 -2.56
C LEU A 70 -4.14 11.24 -2.54
N VAL A 71 -2.92 11.73 -2.67
CA VAL A 71 -2.64 13.16 -2.87
C VAL A 71 -2.01 13.36 -4.24
N LYS A 72 -2.43 14.41 -4.93
CA LYS A 72 -1.89 14.84 -6.20
C LYS A 72 -1.37 16.26 -6.07
N PHE A 73 -0.05 16.39 -6.18
CA PHE A 73 0.65 17.66 -6.23
C PHE A 73 0.71 18.16 -7.67
N LYS A 74 0.31 19.41 -7.88
CA LYS A 74 0.48 20.09 -9.17
C LYS A 74 1.96 20.44 -9.38
N ALA A 75 2.37 20.59 -10.64
CA ALA A 75 3.70 21.05 -10.98
C ALA A 75 3.99 22.41 -10.31
N GLY A 76 5.19 22.55 -9.75
CA GLY A 76 5.61 23.75 -9.02
C GLY A 76 5.09 23.82 -7.58
N TYR A 77 4.29 22.86 -7.10
CA TYR A 77 3.76 22.87 -5.74
C TYR A 77 4.90 22.77 -4.71
N LYS A 78 4.88 23.69 -3.74
CA LYS A 78 5.81 23.76 -2.60
C LYS A 78 5.01 23.57 -1.32
N ASN A 79 5.26 22.48 -0.62
CA ASN A 79 4.74 22.27 0.72
C ASN A 79 5.73 22.90 1.71
N PRO A 80 5.34 23.88 2.53
CA PRO A 80 6.25 24.49 3.50
C PRO A 80 6.73 23.48 4.55
N PRO A 81 7.74 23.83 5.36
CA PRO A 81 8.13 23.01 6.51
C PRO A 81 6.96 22.75 7.46
N HIS A 82 6.74 21.47 7.79
CA HIS A 82 5.71 21.00 8.71
C HIS A 82 6.09 19.63 9.28
N TYR A 83 5.26 19.11 10.19
CA TYR A 83 5.36 17.74 10.70
C TYR A 83 3.97 17.12 10.89
N TYR A 84 3.96 15.81 11.13
CA TYR A 84 2.77 15.05 11.55
C TYR A 84 3.01 14.48 12.96
N GLU A 85 1.97 14.40 13.80
CA GLU A 85 2.08 13.80 15.14
C GLU A 85 2.21 12.26 15.11
N ASN A 86 1.85 11.63 13.99
CA ASN A 86 1.97 10.18 13.79
C ASN A 86 2.94 9.88 12.63
N ASP A 87 3.42 8.65 12.58
CA ASP A 87 4.20 8.15 11.46
C ASP A 87 3.40 8.24 10.15
N LEU A 88 4.06 8.70 9.09
CA LEU A 88 3.53 8.71 7.74
C LEU A 88 4.25 7.65 6.91
N ALA A 89 3.51 6.90 6.09
CA ALA A 89 4.07 6.10 5.01
C ALA A 89 3.47 6.52 3.67
N GLY A 90 4.25 6.36 2.60
CA GLY A 90 3.74 6.63 1.26
C GLY A 90 4.46 5.89 0.15
N ILE A 91 3.75 5.78 -0.98
CA ILE A 91 4.24 5.21 -2.23
C ILE A 91 4.02 6.22 -3.34
N ILE A 92 5.06 6.54 -4.11
CA ILE A 92 4.93 7.40 -5.29
C ILE A 92 4.31 6.60 -6.44
N LEU A 93 3.07 6.92 -6.80
CA LEU A 93 2.35 6.26 -7.88
C LEU A 93 2.73 6.81 -9.26
N SER A 94 3.05 8.11 -9.32
CA SER A 94 3.50 8.79 -10.53
C SER A 94 4.23 10.10 -10.20
N GLY A 95 5.06 10.57 -11.15
CA GLY A 95 5.80 11.83 -11.01
C GLY A 95 6.97 11.73 -10.04
N GLU A 96 7.43 12.90 -9.58
CA GLU A 96 8.63 13.07 -8.76
C GLU A 96 8.40 14.13 -7.66
N ILE A 97 8.99 13.90 -6.49
CA ILE A 97 8.93 14.84 -5.38
C ILE A 97 10.26 14.85 -4.61
N ASP A 98 10.70 16.06 -4.28
CA ASP A 98 11.88 16.28 -3.45
C ASP A 98 11.42 16.51 -2.01
N PHE A 99 11.91 15.71 -1.08
CA PHE A 99 11.76 15.95 0.35
C PHE A 99 13.02 16.60 0.91
N LYS A 100 12.85 17.70 1.63
CA LYS A 100 13.93 18.28 2.45
C LYS A 100 13.73 17.88 3.90
N VAL A 101 14.62 17.05 4.41
CA VAL A 101 14.61 16.53 5.78
C VAL A 101 15.99 16.79 6.38
N ASN A 102 16.07 17.46 7.53
CA ASN A 102 17.33 17.74 8.23
C ASN A 102 18.42 18.36 7.33
N GLY A 103 18.03 19.31 6.46
CA GLY A 103 18.95 19.99 5.54
C GLY A 103 19.40 19.17 4.32
N LYS A 104 18.97 17.91 4.20
CA LYS A 104 19.25 17.05 3.04
C LYS A 104 18.05 16.96 2.12
N THR A 105 18.30 16.96 0.82
CA THR A 105 17.28 16.67 -0.20
C THR A 105 17.29 15.18 -0.52
N ILE A 106 16.11 14.57 -0.49
CA ILE A 106 15.84 13.19 -0.88
C ILE A 106 14.90 13.28 -2.09
N ASN A 107 15.33 12.79 -3.25
CA ASN A 107 14.52 12.77 -4.46
C ASN A 107 13.79 11.43 -4.53
N LEU A 108 12.48 11.46 -4.71
CA LEU A 108 11.62 10.27 -4.80
C LEU A 108 10.86 10.29 -6.12
N GLY A 109 10.86 9.15 -6.81
CA GLY A 109 10.18 8.93 -8.08
C GLY A 109 9.20 7.76 -8.02
N LYS A 110 8.50 7.50 -9.14
CA LYS A 110 7.52 6.41 -9.26
C LYS A 110 8.08 5.07 -8.75
N GLY A 111 7.33 4.43 -7.86
CA GLY A 111 7.67 3.14 -7.27
C GLY A 111 8.41 3.25 -5.94
N ASP A 112 8.97 4.41 -5.61
CA ASP A 112 9.63 4.60 -4.33
C ASP A 112 8.62 4.56 -3.18
N TYR A 113 9.04 3.88 -2.12
CA TYR A 113 8.36 3.82 -0.83
C TYR A 113 9.14 4.66 0.19
N PHE A 114 8.42 5.37 1.05
CA PHE A 114 9.03 6.14 2.12
C PHE A 114 8.23 6.04 3.41
N THR A 115 8.93 6.26 4.51
CA THR A 115 8.34 6.55 5.82
C THR A 115 8.91 7.86 6.37
N ILE A 116 8.09 8.61 7.09
CA ILE A 116 8.48 9.79 7.85
C ILE A 116 8.05 9.53 9.29
N PRO A 117 8.99 9.33 10.23
CA PRO A 117 8.65 9.17 11.64
C PRO A 117 7.90 10.39 12.18
N ALA A 118 7.04 10.15 13.17
CA ALA A 118 6.31 11.19 13.88
C ALA A 118 7.23 12.34 14.32
N ARG A 119 6.71 13.57 14.21
CA ARG A 119 7.39 14.82 14.61
C ARG A 119 8.70 15.10 13.86
N THR A 120 8.94 14.43 12.74
CA THR A 120 10.02 14.77 11.81
C THR A 120 9.62 16.00 11.01
N CYS A 121 10.38 17.09 11.12
CA CYS A 121 10.19 18.28 10.31
C CYS A 121 10.67 18.03 8.87
N PHE A 122 9.81 18.29 7.89
CA PHE A 122 10.16 18.18 6.48
C PHE A 122 9.38 19.21 5.63
N SER A 123 9.90 19.47 4.43
CA SER A 123 9.19 20.22 3.38
C SER A 123 9.27 19.44 2.09
N SER A 124 8.41 19.76 1.13
CA SER A 124 8.43 19.07 -0.16
C SER A 124 8.24 20.01 -1.35
N PHE A 125 8.83 19.62 -2.48
CA PHE A 125 8.68 20.33 -3.75
C PHE A 125 8.47 19.32 -4.87
N SER A 126 7.46 19.56 -5.71
CA SER A 126 7.26 18.75 -6.91
C SER A 126 7.39 19.62 -8.15
N LYS A 127 8.49 19.45 -8.88
CA LYS A 127 8.76 20.24 -10.10
C LYS A 127 7.73 19.97 -11.19
N ASN A 128 7.47 18.69 -11.48
CA ASN A 128 6.62 18.24 -12.57
C ASN A 128 5.26 17.68 -12.12
N GLY A 129 4.97 17.74 -10.81
CA GLY A 129 3.80 17.10 -10.20
C GLY A 129 4.09 15.66 -9.76
N ALA A 130 3.33 15.19 -8.78
CA ALA A 130 3.44 13.85 -8.21
C ALA A 130 2.10 13.37 -7.68
N THR A 131 1.84 12.06 -7.80
CA THR A 131 0.71 11.40 -7.13
C THR A 131 1.24 10.39 -6.13
N ILE A 132 0.78 10.48 -4.89
CA ILE A 132 1.26 9.67 -3.77
C ILE A 132 0.07 8.99 -3.11
N ALA A 133 0.18 7.68 -2.89
CA ALA A 133 -0.67 6.99 -1.92
C ALA A 133 -0.10 7.18 -0.52
N MET A 134 -0.88 7.74 0.39
CA MET A 134 -0.46 8.08 1.76
C MET A 134 -1.26 7.27 2.79
N PHE A 135 -0.55 6.79 3.81
CA PHE A 135 -1.08 5.96 4.89
C PHE A 135 -0.63 6.49 6.25
N GLY A 136 -1.46 6.34 7.28
CA GLY A 136 -1.11 6.70 8.66
C GLY A 136 -1.47 8.14 9.07
N HIS A 137 -1.85 8.98 8.10
CA HIS A 137 -2.34 10.33 8.39
C HIS A 137 -3.32 10.81 7.31
N LYS A 138 -4.12 11.84 7.65
CA LYS A 138 -4.98 12.52 6.69
C LYS A 138 -4.12 13.19 5.61
N PRO A 139 -4.20 12.75 4.35
CA PRO A 139 -3.47 13.39 3.27
C PRO A 139 -3.75 14.88 3.24
N GLY A 140 -2.70 15.69 3.32
CA GLY A 140 -2.82 17.14 3.24
C GLY A 140 -3.15 17.89 4.54
N SER A 141 -3.45 17.24 5.67
CA SER A 141 -3.49 17.91 6.98
C SER A 141 -2.12 17.89 7.62
N TYR A 142 -1.62 19.03 8.11
CA TYR A 142 -0.36 19.08 8.83
C TYR A 142 -0.41 20.16 9.90
N GLU A 143 0.41 20.01 10.93
CA GLU A 143 0.62 21.08 11.90
C GLU A 143 1.73 22.01 11.39
N LYS A 144 1.41 23.30 11.32
CA LYS A 144 2.38 24.33 10.98
C LYS A 144 3.33 24.49 12.17
N ILE A 145 4.63 24.54 11.89
CA ILE A 145 5.59 25.00 12.88
C ILE A 145 5.26 26.46 13.17
N LYS A 146 4.81 26.77 14.39
CA LYS A 146 4.66 28.17 14.82
C LYS A 146 6.03 28.82 14.76
N SER A 147 6.21 29.82 13.89
CA SER A 147 7.36 30.72 14.01
C SER A 147 7.30 31.38 15.39
N GLN A 148 8.35 31.22 16.19
CA GLN A 148 8.58 32.10 17.33
C GLN A 148 8.87 33.51 16.84
#